data_AF-A0AAX3HSQ8-F1
#
_entry.id   AF-A0AAX3HSQ8-F1
#
_cell.length_a   1.000
_cell.length_b   1.000
_cell.length_c   1.000
_cell.angle_alpha   90.00
_cell.angle_beta   90.00
_cell.angle_gamma   90.00
#
_symmetry.space_group_name_H-M   'P 1'
#
loop_
_entity.id
_entity.type
_entity.pdbx_description
1 polymer ?
#
loop_
_entity_poly.entity_id
_entity_poly.type
_entity_poly.pdbx_seq_one_letter_code
_entity_poly.pdbx_strand_id
1 'polypeptide(L)'
;MNQNSAVTTPQRGDVTPFMGYLVELERSETGIFVNIPINVLNNAGLSNGMNKVEVWRELDGTISFRIATRCEICKRGARLYELDMGFAKKHICIECYTSLTGNYPSQQPPTNENTTQIEQP
;
A
#
# COMPACT_ATOMS: atom_id res chain seq x y z
N MET A 1 3.04 15.00 28.70
CA MET A 1 4.00 15.60 27.74
C MET A 1 4.16 14.61 26.60
N ASN A 2 3.65 14.94 25.41
CA ASN A 2 3.77 14.12 24.21
C ASN A 2 5.16 14.35 23.60
N GLN A 3 6.04 13.37 23.68
CA GLN A 3 7.28 13.37 22.91
C GLN A 3 7.04 12.52 21.67
N ASN A 4 6.51 13.15 20.62
CA ASN A 4 6.58 12.60 19.28
C ASN A 4 8.06 12.66 18.87
N SER A 5 8.80 11.59 19.15
CA SER A 5 10.17 11.43 18.67
C SER A 5 10.12 11.43 17.15
N ALA A 6 10.73 12.46 16.55
CA ALA A 6 10.83 12.60 15.12
C ALA A 6 11.56 11.37 14.55
N VAL A 7 10.84 10.52 13.81
CA VAL A 7 11.44 9.44 13.03
C VAL A 7 12.36 10.10 12.01
N THR A 8 13.66 10.07 12.29
CA THR A 8 14.69 10.67 11.44
C THR A 8 14.76 9.87 10.15
N THR A 9 14.70 10.57 9.01
CA THR A 9 14.81 9.92 7.69
C THR A 9 16.25 9.44 7.49
N PRO A 10 16.49 8.16 7.15
CA PRO A 10 17.84 7.65 6.89
C PRO A 10 18.53 8.46 5.78
N GLN A 11 19.78 8.88 6.00
CA GLN A 11 20.57 9.63 5.02
C GLN A 11 21.40 8.68 4.14
N ARG A 12 21.72 9.10 2.91
CA ARG A 12 22.56 8.31 1.98
C ARG A 12 23.98 8.20 2.56
N GLY A 13 24.30 7.05 3.13
CA GLY A 13 25.57 6.77 3.81
C GLY A 13 25.41 6.14 5.20
N ASP A 14 24.20 6.16 5.77
CA ASP A 14 23.90 5.47 7.01
C ASP A 14 23.94 3.95 6.76
N VAL A 15 24.85 3.27 7.45
CA VAL A 15 24.86 1.81 7.52
C VAL A 15 23.78 1.40 8.53
N THR A 16 22.52 1.47 8.11
CA THR A 16 21.43 1.01 8.96
C THR A 16 21.41 -0.52 8.91
N PRO A 17 21.37 -1.23 10.07
CA PRO A 17 21.22 -2.69 10.07
C PRO A 17 19.86 -3.15 9.52
N PHE A 18 18.96 -2.20 9.24
CA PHE A 18 17.61 -2.42 8.77
C PHE A 18 17.39 -1.72 7.42
N MET A 19 16.75 -2.41 6.48
CA MET A 19 16.40 -1.87 5.15
C MET A 19 15.20 -0.90 5.17
N GLY A 20 14.62 -0.61 6.34
CA GLY A 20 13.38 0.15 6.50
C GLY A 20 13.39 1.08 7.71
N TYR A 21 12.23 1.65 8.01
CA TYR A 21 12.04 2.53 9.17
C TYR A 21 11.80 1.72 10.43
N LEU A 22 12.56 2.01 11.49
CA LEU A 22 12.20 1.58 12.84
C LEU A 22 11.06 2.47 13.34
N VAL A 23 9.96 1.85 13.71
CA VAL A 23 8.75 2.53 14.18
C VAL A 23 8.29 1.90 15.49
N GLU A 24 7.69 2.71 16.36
CA GLU A 24 7.07 2.21 17.57
C GLU A 24 5.74 1.50 17.23
N LEU A 25 5.46 0.46 18.01
CA LEU A 25 4.27 -0.36 17.90
C LEU A 25 3.54 -0.34 19.23
N GLU A 26 2.28 0.07 19.22
CA GLU A 26 1.41 0.02 20.37
C GLU A 26 0.49 -1.20 20.25
N ARG A 27 0.45 -2.05 21.27
CA ARG A 27 -0.46 -3.19 21.35
C ARG A 27 -1.55 -2.92 22.37
N SER A 28 -2.78 -3.21 21.98
CA SER A 28 -3.96 -3.15 22.84
C SER A 28 -4.74 -4.47 22.78
N GLU A 29 -5.87 -4.53 23.48
CA GLU A 29 -6.79 -5.67 23.44
C GLU A 29 -7.48 -5.82 22.07
N THR A 30 -7.67 -4.72 21.34
CA THR A 30 -8.37 -4.71 20.04
C THR A 30 -7.43 -4.90 18.85
N GLY A 31 -6.11 -4.93 19.08
CA GLY A 31 -5.12 -5.18 18.04
C GLY A 31 -3.84 -4.38 18.24
N ILE A 32 -3.21 -4.05 17.13
CA ILE A 32 -1.91 -3.35 17.08
C ILE A 32 -2.06 -2.07 16.27
N PHE A 33 -1.43 -1.00 16.75
CA PHE A 33 -1.22 0.23 16.00
C PHE A 33 0.27 0.38 15.67
N VAL A 34 0.56 0.58 14.38
CA VAL A 34 1.90 0.87 13.86
C VAL A 34 1.82 2.13 13.02
N ASN A 35 2.62 3.13 13.37
CA ASN A 35 2.69 4.37 12.59
C ASN A 35 3.67 4.21 11.43
N ILE A 36 3.15 3.99 10.22
CA ILE A 36 3.96 3.80 9.02
C ILE A 36 4.17 5.15 8.31
N PRO A 37 5.41 5.54 8.02
CA PRO A 37 5.71 6.79 7.33
C PRO A 37 4.98 6.95 5.99
N ILE A 38 4.45 8.15 5.72
CA ILE A 38 3.59 8.44 4.56
C ILE A 38 4.26 8.14 3.21
N ASN A 39 5.58 8.32 3.11
CA ASN A 39 6.33 8.01 1.90
C ASN A 39 6.35 6.50 1.58
N VAL A 40 6.29 5.64 2.60
CA VAL A 40 6.16 4.19 2.42
C VAL A 40 4.74 3.83 1.96
N LEU A 41 3.72 4.44 2.57
CA LEU A 41 2.30 4.21 2.23
C LEU A 41 1.97 4.59 0.78
N ASN A 42 2.47 5.73 0.32
CA ASN A 42 2.26 6.20 -1.05
C ASN A 42 2.77 5.20 -2.09
N ASN A 43 3.96 4.63 -1.86
CA ASN A 43 4.55 3.62 -2.73
C ASN A 43 3.77 2.30 -2.70
N ALA A 44 3.21 1.94 -1.54
CA ALA A 44 2.39 0.74 -1.39
C ALA A 44 0.98 0.87 -2.01
N GLY A 45 0.57 2.06 -2.44
CA GLY A 45 -0.78 2.31 -2.96
C GLY A 45 -1.85 2.48 -1.90
N LEU A 46 -1.46 2.80 -0.66
CA LEU A 46 -2.38 3.12 0.43
C LEU A 46 -2.60 4.63 0.44
N SER A 47 -3.85 5.05 0.20
CA SER A 47 -4.24 6.46 0.13
C SER A 47 -4.73 6.98 1.49
N ASN A 48 -4.92 8.29 1.64
CA ASN A 48 -5.55 8.83 2.84
C ASN A 48 -7.00 8.31 2.97
N GLY A 49 -7.39 7.92 4.18
CA GLY A 49 -8.72 7.38 4.49
C GLY A 49 -8.73 5.85 4.64
N MET A 50 -9.90 5.25 4.39
CA MET A 50 -10.12 3.82 4.62
C MET A 50 -9.57 2.98 3.47
N ASN A 51 -8.56 2.16 3.77
CA ASN A 51 -8.01 1.18 2.85
C ASN A 51 -8.29 -0.23 3.39
N LYS A 52 -8.57 -1.19 2.50
CA LYS A 52 -8.65 -2.60 2.87
C LYS A 52 -7.30 -3.26 2.60
N VAL A 53 -6.78 -3.94 3.61
CA VAL A 53 -5.52 -4.69 3.52
C VAL A 53 -5.74 -6.15 3.89
N GLU A 54 -4.97 -7.02 3.29
CA GLU A 54 -4.80 -8.40 3.71
C GLU A 54 -3.62 -8.45 4.69
N VAL A 55 -3.78 -9.13 5.82
CA VAL A 55 -2.74 -9.30 6.85
C VAL A 55 -2.53 -10.79 7.04
N TRP A 56 -1.28 -11.24 7.01
CA TRP A 56 -0.92 -12.64 7.26
C TRP A 56 0.38 -12.73 8.05
N ARG A 57 0.66 -13.94 8.55
CA ARG A 57 1.89 -14.24 9.28
C ARG A 57 2.74 -15.22 8.49
N GLU A 58 4.04 -15.03 8.55
CA GLU A 58 5.03 -16.01 8.17
C GLU A 58 5.40 -16.90 9.37
N LEU A 59 6.09 -18.01 9.12
CA LEU A 59 6.48 -18.97 10.18
C LEU A 59 7.58 -18.45 11.09
N ASP A 60 8.37 -17.48 10.64
CA ASP A 60 9.45 -16.84 11.40
C ASP A 60 8.96 -15.75 12.36
N GLY A 61 7.63 -15.56 12.46
CA GLY A 61 7.01 -14.53 13.28
C GLY A 61 6.83 -13.19 12.57
N THR A 62 7.23 -13.06 11.30
CA THR A 62 7.00 -11.85 10.50
C THR A 62 5.50 -11.66 10.26
N ILE A 63 4.99 -10.46 10.56
CA ILE A 63 3.64 -10.04 10.18
C ILE A 63 3.77 -9.22 8.90
N SER A 64 3.10 -9.68 7.85
CA SER A 64 3.07 -9.04 6.55
C SER A 64 1.67 -8.52 6.27
N PHE A 65 1.58 -7.40 5.54
CA PHE A 65 0.31 -6.95 5.00
C PHE A 65 0.50 -6.32 3.63
N ARG A 66 -0.57 -6.36 2.82
CA ARG A 66 -0.63 -5.72 1.50
C ARG A 66 -2.02 -5.22 1.21
N ILE A 67 -2.15 -4.33 0.23
CA ILE A 67 -3.46 -3.88 -0.26
C ILE A 67 -4.32 -5.07 -0.73
N ALA A 68 -5.59 -5.08 -0.35
CA ALA A 68 -6.53 -6.15 -0.68
C ALA A 68 -7.11 -6.05 -2.12
N THR A 69 -6.51 -5.24 -2.99
CA THR A 69 -6.87 -5.15 -4.41
C THR A 69 -6.12 -6.20 -5.21
N ARG A 70 -6.81 -6.91 -6.11
CA ARG A 70 -6.22 -7.96 -6.95
C ARG A 70 -6.07 -7.50 -8.39
N CYS A 71 -4.89 -7.68 -8.96
CA CYS A 71 -4.65 -7.46 -10.38
C CYS A 71 -5.60 -8.30 -11.23
N GLU A 72 -6.28 -7.69 -12.20
CA GLU A 72 -7.22 -8.42 -13.05
C GLU A 72 -6.58 -9.50 -13.93
N ILE A 73 -5.25 -9.42 -14.16
CA ILE A 73 -4.50 -10.39 -14.98
C ILE A 73 -3.87 -11.47 -14.09
N CYS A 74 -2.90 -11.11 -13.25
CA CYS A 74 -2.13 -12.09 -12.48
C CYS A 74 -2.76 -12.47 -11.13
N LYS A 75 -3.88 -11.85 -10.76
CA LYS A 75 -4.64 -12.09 -9.51
C LYS A 75 -3.88 -11.85 -8.20
N ARG A 76 -2.63 -11.38 -8.26
CA ARG A 76 -1.82 -10.98 -7.09
C ARG A 76 -2.35 -9.68 -6.47
N GLY A 77 -2.17 -9.56 -5.15
CA GLY A 77 -2.45 -8.33 -4.41
C GLY A 77 -1.46 -7.23 -4.81
N ALA A 78 -1.93 -6.10 -5.33
CA ALA A 78 -1.07 -5.01 -5.79
C ALA A 78 -1.82 -3.69 -5.92
N ARG A 79 -1.09 -2.57 -5.90
CA ARG A 79 -1.58 -1.28 -6.43
C ARG A 79 -1.96 -1.48 -7.89
N LEU A 80 -3.15 -1.02 -8.25
CA LEU A 80 -3.70 -1.15 -9.59
C LEU A 80 -3.56 0.15 -10.36
N TYR A 81 -3.37 -0.01 -11.67
CA TYR A 81 -3.32 1.05 -12.66
C TYR A 81 -4.36 0.75 -13.72
N GLU A 82 -5.07 1.77 -14.16
CA GLU A 82 -6.02 1.66 -15.26
C GLU A 82 -5.26 1.52 -16.57
N LEU A 83 -5.58 0.48 -17.35
CA LEU A 83 -5.17 0.30 -18.72
C LEU A 83 -6.40 0.34 -19.61
N ASP A 84 -6.43 1.31 -20.52
CA ASP A 84 -7.47 1.40 -21.55
C ASP A 84 -7.17 0.41 -22.70
N MET A 85 -8.08 -0.52 -22.92
CA MET A 85 -8.03 -1.52 -24.00
C MET A 85 -8.93 -1.14 -25.19
N GLY A 86 -9.44 0.10 -25.22
CA GLY A 86 -10.34 0.64 -26.24
C GLY A 86 -11.81 0.27 -26.00
N PHE A 87 -12.12 -1.02 -25.83
CA PHE A 87 -13.49 -1.51 -25.57
C PHE A 87 -13.79 -1.73 -24.08
N ALA A 88 -12.76 -1.75 -23.23
CA ALA A 88 -12.88 -1.91 -21.79
C ALA A 88 -11.66 -1.32 -21.07
N LYS A 89 -11.85 -0.94 -19.82
CA LYS A 89 -10.76 -0.57 -18.91
C LYS A 89 -10.39 -1.76 -18.03
N LYS A 90 -9.10 -1.92 -17.74
CA LYS A 90 -8.55 -2.98 -16.90
C LYS A 90 -7.77 -2.40 -15.73
N HIS A 91 -7.96 -2.91 -14.52
CA HIS A 91 -7.18 -2.54 -13.34
C HIS A 91 -6.10 -3.58 -13.06
N ILE A 92 -4.85 -3.26 -13.40
CA ILE A 92 -3.74 -4.22 -13.42
C ILE A 92 -2.54 -3.72 -12.62
N CYS A 93 -1.71 -4.63 -12.12
CA CYS A 93 -0.49 -4.26 -11.41
C CYS A 93 0.56 -3.67 -12.36
N ILE A 94 1.55 -2.97 -11.79
CA ILE A 94 2.64 -2.35 -12.55
C ILE A 94 3.38 -3.34 -13.45
N GLU A 95 3.67 -4.55 -12.96
CA GLU A 95 4.36 -5.60 -13.71
C GLU A 95 3.59 -6.00 -14.97
N CYS A 96 2.27 -6.21 -14.85
CA CYS A 96 1.41 -6.52 -15.99
C CYS A 96 1.27 -5.33 -16.93
N TYR A 97 1.18 -4.10 -16.41
CA TYR A 97 1.08 -2.89 -17.21
C TYR A 97 2.31 -2.71 -18.11
N THR A 98 3.51 -2.75 -17.52
CA THR A 98 4.76 -2.62 -18.27
C THR A 98 4.96 -3.75 -19.26
N SER A 99 4.56 -4.98 -18.90
CA SER A 99 4.67 -6.14 -19.79
C SER A 99 3.74 -6.03 -21.02
N LEU A 100 2.56 -5.42 -20.87
CA LEU A 100 1.59 -5.27 -21.96
C LEU A 100 1.84 -4.04 -22.84
N THR A 101 2.28 -2.93 -22.25
CA THR A 101 2.37 -1.64 -22.94
C THR A 101 3.79 -1.25 -23.34
N GLY A 102 4.81 -1.89 -22.75
CA GLY A 102 6.22 -1.47 -22.85
C GLY A 102 6.52 -0.15 -22.14
N ASN A 103 5.55 0.45 -21.45
CA ASN A 103 5.66 1.76 -20.81
C ASN A 103 5.26 1.70 -19.33
N TYR A 104 5.71 2.68 -18.56
CA TYR A 104 5.25 2.86 -17.18
C TYR A 104 3.95 3.68 -17.17
N PRO A 105 2.97 3.33 -16.31
CA PRO A 105 1.76 4.13 -16.17
C PRO A 105 2.10 5.52 -15.64
N SER A 106 1.41 6.55 -16.14
CA SER A 106 1.50 7.91 -15.59
C SER A 106 1.11 7.87 -14.11
N GLN A 107 1.91 8.51 -13.25
CA GLN A 107 1.71 8.49 -11.78
C GLN A 107 0.49 9.28 -11.29
N GLN A 108 -0.58 9.39 -12.06
CA GLN A 108 -1.80 10.01 -11.57
C GLN A 108 -2.28 9.24 -10.32
N PRO A 109 -2.53 9.95 -9.20
CA PRO A 109 -3.11 9.32 -8.03
C PRO A 109 -4.42 8.63 -8.43
N PRO A 110 -4.70 7.41 -7.95
CA PRO A 110 -5.98 6.76 -8.25
C PRO A 110 -7.11 7.66 -7.78
N THR A 111 -8.05 7.94 -8.68
CA THR A 111 -9.33 8.55 -8.33
C THR A 111 -10.08 7.52 -7.49
N ASN A 112 -10.23 7.76 -6.19
CA ASN A 112 -11.01 6.90 -5.32
C ASN A 112 -12.49 6.98 -5.72
N GLU A 113 -12.94 6.15 -6.65
CA GLU A 113 -14.37 5.83 -6.82
C GLU A 113 -14.80 4.86 -5.72
N ASN A 114 -14.87 5.35 -4.49
CA ASN A 114 -15.58 4.67 -3.42
C ASN A 114 -17.02 5.22 -3.42
N THR A 115 -17.85 4.74 -4.36
CA THR A 115 -19.31 4.87 -4.24
C THR A 115 -19.72 4.07 -3.01
N THR A 116 -19.74 4.77 -1.89
CA THR A 116 -20.36 4.28 -0.66
C THR A 116 -21.85 4.29 -0.95
N GLN A 117 -22.40 3.18 -1.44
CA GLN A 117 -23.83 2.93 -1.25
C GLN A 117 -24.03 2.75 0.25
N ILE A 118 -24.33 3.86 0.91
CA ILE A 118 -24.99 3.86 2.20
C ILE A 118 -26.44 3.50 1.89
N GLU A 119 -26.76 2.20 1.87
CA GLU A 119 -28.11 1.79 2.26
C GLU A 119 -28.25 2.14 3.74
N GLN A 120 -29.11 3.09 4.04
CA GLN A 120 -29.63 3.30 5.38
C GLN A 120 -31.11 2.90 5.42
N PRO A 121 -31.55 2.30 6.54
CA PRO A 121 -32.81 1.56 6.69
C PRO A 121 -34.07 2.42 6.69
#